data_AF-A0A836S1Y5-F1
#
_entry.id   AF-A0A836S1Y5-F1
#
_cell.length_a   1.000
_cell.length_b   1.000
_cell.length_c   1.000
_cell.angle_alpha   90.00
_cell.angle_beta   90.00
_cell.angle_gamma   90.00
#
_symmetry.space_group_name_H-M   'P 1'
#
loop_
_entity.id
_entity.type
_entity.pdbx_description
1 polymer ?
#
loop_
_entity_poly.entity_id
_entity_poly.type
_entity_poly.pdbx_seq_one_letter_code
_entity_poly.pdbx_strand_id
1 'polypeptide(L)'
;MPQIYTGRDCGKIIEPLLQKAKKRIWVATPYISEEYASLLALKAREGVEVRVLTVDLSENRKAIAQLRSGARQQVMQQRSVPLLIIAVLTLVLSIVSTLFETVFRGLLVIPLYVFKAMCELLLLIRYWYAWIGVTVATVVVMIVTNSISVESALNIHTFLAIVVLIAMCIAEIIRRKHVVEELRVDLRVVPKSKFVHSKILIVDDIGIIGSANLTKAGLWHNIETIAIFSGEEIKKVEEAFNNVWKAV
;
A
#
# COMPACT_ATOMS: atom_id res chain seq x y z
N MET A 1 11.55 -31.91 16.78
CA MET A 1 12.21 -32.60 15.67
C MET A 1 11.49 -32.19 14.40
N PRO A 2 12.23 -31.82 13.33
CA PRO A 2 11.61 -31.36 12.10
C PRO A 2 10.85 -32.49 11.42
N GLN A 3 9.72 -32.13 10.80
CA GLN A 3 8.98 -33.05 9.94
C GLN A 3 9.65 -33.09 8.57
N ILE A 4 9.98 -34.29 8.08
CA ILE A 4 10.60 -34.47 6.76
C ILE A 4 9.55 -34.92 5.76
N TYR A 5 9.57 -34.32 4.58
CA TYR A 5 8.81 -34.75 3.42
C TYR A 5 9.75 -34.98 2.25
N THR A 6 9.64 -36.14 1.61
CA THR A 6 10.30 -36.45 0.35
C THR A 6 9.27 -36.96 -0.65
N GLY A 7 9.19 -36.32 -1.81
CA GLY A 7 8.26 -36.73 -2.84
C GLY A 7 8.11 -35.72 -3.95
N ARG A 8 7.29 -36.09 -4.95
CA ARG A 8 6.73 -35.14 -5.90
C ARG A 8 5.62 -34.37 -5.19
N ASP A 9 5.34 -33.12 -5.55
CA ASP A 9 4.27 -32.29 -4.97
C ASP A 9 4.51 -31.71 -3.56
N CYS A 10 5.74 -31.34 -3.20
CA CYS A 10 5.95 -30.55 -1.98
C CYS A 10 5.17 -29.19 -1.99
N GLY A 11 4.71 -28.74 -3.16
CA GLY A 11 3.78 -27.63 -3.35
C GLY A 11 2.46 -27.78 -2.61
N LYS A 12 1.95 -29.00 -2.40
CA LYS A 12 0.75 -29.26 -1.57
C LYS A 12 0.92 -28.78 -0.13
N ILE A 13 2.16 -28.68 0.34
CA ILE A 13 2.52 -28.20 1.67
C ILE A 13 2.86 -26.70 1.59
N ILE A 14 3.72 -26.30 0.66
CA ILE A 14 4.28 -24.95 0.61
C ILE A 14 3.27 -23.89 0.14
N GLU A 15 2.48 -24.16 -0.90
CA GLU A 15 1.58 -23.14 -1.48
C GLU A 15 0.47 -22.69 -0.52
N PRO A 16 -0.24 -23.59 0.19
CA PRO A 16 -1.25 -23.16 1.15
C PRO A 16 -0.68 -22.29 2.26
N LEU A 17 0.57 -22.53 2.68
CA LEU A 17 1.26 -21.71 3.67
C LEU A 17 1.49 -20.29 3.12
N LEU A 18 2.09 -20.18 1.93
CA LEU A 18 2.32 -18.89 1.28
C LEU A 18 1.02 -18.10 1.08
N GLN A 19 -0.06 -18.78 0.64
CA GLN A 19 -1.36 -18.17 0.40
C GLN A 19 -2.06 -17.72 1.68
N LYS A 20 -1.81 -18.37 2.82
CA LYS A 20 -2.47 -18.04 4.10
C LYS A 20 -1.63 -17.11 4.99
N ALA A 21 -0.37 -16.87 4.65
CA ALA A 21 0.56 -16.07 5.44
C ALA A 21 -0.01 -14.70 5.86
N LYS A 22 0.27 -14.30 7.11
CA LYS A 22 -0.26 -13.05 7.72
C LYS A 22 0.79 -12.14 8.34
N LYS A 23 1.94 -12.67 8.76
CA LYS A 23 2.98 -11.93 9.47
C LYS A 23 4.17 -11.67 8.57
N ARG A 24 4.79 -12.75 8.05
CA ARG A 24 6.02 -12.64 7.26
C ARG A 24 6.22 -13.80 6.28
N ILE A 25 6.92 -13.50 5.20
CA ILE A 25 7.45 -14.49 4.25
C ILE A 25 8.90 -14.14 3.94
N TRP A 26 9.84 -14.99 4.34
CA TRP A 26 11.25 -14.83 3.99
C TRP A 26 11.69 -15.97 3.09
N VAL A 27 12.29 -15.63 1.94
CA VAL A 27 12.67 -16.58 0.89
C VAL A 27 14.12 -16.38 0.51
N ALA A 28 14.92 -17.42 0.59
CA ALA A 28 16.21 -17.51 -0.09
C ALA A 28 16.11 -18.67 -1.08
N THR A 29 16.20 -18.38 -2.38
CA THR A 29 16.12 -19.41 -3.44
C THR A 29 16.94 -18.99 -4.67
N PRO A 30 17.77 -19.88 -5.25
CA PRO A 30 18.51 -19.55 -6.46
C PRO A 30 17.58 -19.36 -7.66
N TYR A 31 16.45 -20.07 -7.69
CA TYR A 31 15.47 -19.98 -8.77
C TYR A 31 14.09 -19.64 -8.23
N ILE A 32 13.42 -18.69 -8.89
CA ILE A 32 12.07 -18.26 -8.57
C ILE A 32 11.25 -18.05 -9.83
N SER A 33 10.05 -18.64 -9.89
CA SER A 33 9.14 -18.43 -11.03
C SER A 33 8.32 -17.15 -10.89
N GLU A 34 7.82 -16.68 -12.03
CA GLU A 34 6.95 -15.51 -12.13
C GLU A 34 5.68 -15.64 -11.25
N GLU A 35 5.06 -16.82 -11.25
CA GLU A 35 3.86 -17.11 -10.46
C GLU A 35 4.06 -16.87 -8.95
N TYR A 36 5.16 -17.40 -8.37
CA TYR A 36 5.42 -17.19 -6.95
C TYR A 36 5.93 -15.78 -6.65
N ALA A 37 6.67 -15.16 -7.56
CA ALA A 37 7.02 -13.74 -7.43
C ALA A 37 5.78 -12.85 -7.34
N SER A 38 4.77 -13.11 -8.18
CA SER A 38 3.47 -12.43 -8.12
C SER A 38 2.75 -12.66 -6.79
N LEU A 39 2.74 -13.90 -6.28
CA LEU A 39 2.16 -14.22 -4.97
C LEU A 39 2.86 -13.49 -3.82
N LEU A 40 4.19 -13.46 -3.82
CA LEU A 40 4.99 -12.74 -2.81
C LEU A 40 4.74 -11.23 -2.86
N ALA A 41 4.67 -10.65 -4.06
CA ALA A 41 4.33 -9.25 -4.23
C ALA A 41 2.89 -8.94 -3.74
N LEU A 42 1.93 -9.84 -3.99
CA LEU A 42 0.58 -9.71 -3.47
C LEU A 42 0.57 -9.76 -1.93
N LYS A 43 1.31 -10.69 -1.33
CA LYS A 43 1.39 -10.82 0.13
C LYS A 43 2.01 -9.59 0.78
N ALA A 44 3.05 -9.03 0.18
CA ALA A 44 3.60 -7.75 0.62
C ALA A 44 2.53 -6.65 0.64
N ARG A 45 1.63 -6.60 -0.35
CA ARG A 45 0.50 -5.64 -0.38
C ARG A 45 -0.56 -5.89 0.69
N GLU A 46 -0.72 -7.14 1.11
CA GLU A 46 -1.64 -7.51 2.20
C GLU A 46 -1.09 -7.16 3.60
N GLY A 47 0.10 -6.56 3.69
CA GLY A 47 0.74 -6.19 4.96
C GLY A 47 1.69 -7.24 5.52
N VAL A 48 1.96 -8.32 4.76
CA VAL A 48 2.92 -9.34 5.16
C VAL A 48 4.34 -8.83 4.92
N GLU A 49 5.23 -8.97 5.90
CA GLU A 49 6.64 -8.63 5.72
C GLU A 49 7.30 -9.62 4.74
N VAL A 50 7.70 -9.17 3.56
CA VAL A 50 8.29 -10.07 2.54
C VAL A 50 9.76 -9.74 2.28
N ARG A 51 10.64 -10.72 2.53
CA ARG A 51 12.06 -10.66 2.19
C ARG A 51 12.40 -11.72 1.15
N VAL A 52 13.05 -11.35 0.07
CA VAL A 52 13.46 -12.27 -1.00
C VAL A 52 14.93 -12.08 -1.32
N LEU A 53 15.68 -13.17 -1.21
CA LEU A 53 17.06 -13.28 -1.65
C LEU A 53 17.12 -14.26 -2.82
N THR A 54 17.57 -13.79 -3.98
CA THR A 54 17.70 -14.61 -5.17
C THR A 54 18.91 -14.20 -6.00
N VAL A 55 19.19 -14.95 -7.07
CA VAL A 55 20.36 -14.75 -7.94
C VAL A 55 19.95 -14.03 -9.23
N ASP A 56 20.80 -13.16 -9.75
CA ASP A 56 20.66 -12.51 -11.06
C ASP A 56 20.89 -13.53 -12.19
N LEU A 57 19.85 -14.30 -12.48
CA LEU A 57 19.79 -15.30 -13.54
C LEU A 57 18.76 -14.87 -14.59
N SER A 58 18.99 -15.26 -15.85
CA SER A 58 18.04 -15.05 -16.96
C SER A 58 16.63 -15.55 -16.64
N GLU A 59 16.55 -16.71 -15.99
CA GLU A 59 15.35 -17.43 -15.59
C GLU A 59 14.56 -16.65 -14.53
N ASN A 60 15.25 -15.90 -13.67
CA ASN A 60 14.63 -15.08 -12.62
C ASN A 60 14.26 -13.68 -13.11
N ARG A 61 14.66 -13.26 -14.32
CA ARG A 61 14.51 -11.87 -14.78
C ARG A 61 13.07 -11.34 -14.67
N LYS A 62 12.09 -12.15 -15.11
CA LYS A 62 10.66 -11.78 -15.02
C LYS A 62 10.19 -11.72 -13.58
N ALA A 63 10.54 -12.72 -12.77
CA ALA A 63 10.22 -12.76 -11.34
C ALA A 63 10.81 -11.57 -10.59
N ILE A 64 12.09 -11.24 -10.82
CA ILE A 64 12.76 -10.06 -10.25
C ILE A 64 12.08 -8.77 -10.69
N ALA A 65 11.74 -8.65 -11.98
CA ALA A 65 11.01 -7.50 -12.49
C ALA A 65 9.65 -7.35 -11.78
N GLN A 66 8.93 -8.44 -11.54
CA GLN A 66 7.67 -8.44 -10.79
C GLN A 66 7.81 -8.14 -9.31
N LEU A 67 8.86 -8.61 -8.63
CA LEU A 67 9.10 -8.24 -7.24
C LEU A 67 9.47 -6.76 -7.11
N ARG A 68 10.20 -6.22 -8.10
CA ARG A 68 10.52 -4.79 -8.20
C ARG A 68 9.29 -3.94 -8.58
N SER A 69 8.48 -4.40 -9.54
CA SER A 69 7.31 -3.68 -10.04
C SER A 69 6.11 -3.87 -9.12
N GLY A 70 5.98 -4.99 -8.42
CA GLY A 70 4.96 -5.27 -7.42
C GLY A 70 4.91 -4.20 -6.34
N ALA A 71 6.08 -3.66 -5.97
CA ALA A 71 6.26 -2.49 -5.12
C ALA A 71 5.90 -1.14 -5.78
N ARG A 72 5.92 -1.05 -7.12
CA ARG A 72 5.66 0.18 -7.90
C ARG A 72 4.25 0.26 -8.51
N GLN A 73 3.60 -0.87 -8.81
CA GLN A 73 2.58 -0.96 -9.88
C GLN A 73 1.12 -0.89 -9.41
N GLN A 74 0.82 -0.50 -8.16
CA GLN A 74 -0.56 -0.21 -7.73
C GLN A 74 -0.80 1.15 -7.06
N VAL A 75 0.21 2.03 -7.01
CA VAL A 75 0.02 3.42 -6.55
C VAL A 75 -0.81 4.24 -7.55
N MET A 76 -0.97 3.76 -8.80
CA MET A 76 -1.87 4.39 -9.78
C MET A 76 -3.31 3.86 -9.64
N GLN A 77 -3.95 4.16 -8.52
CA GLN A 77 -5.39 4.44 -8.52
C GLN A 77 -5.58 5.82 -7.90
N GLN A 78 -5.42 6.83 -8.76
CA GLN A 78 -5.52 8.28 -8.50
C GLN A 78 -6.93 8.69 -8.02
N ARG A 79 -7.42 8.19 -6.88
CA ARG A 79 -8.74 8.61 -6.37
C ARG A 79 -8.68 9.86 -5.50
N SER A 80 -7.55 10.16 -4.85
CA SER A 80 -7.40 11.32 -3.97
C SER A 80 -6.80 12.57 -4.65
N VAL A 81 -6.05 12.42 -5.74
CA VAL A 81 -5.48 13.57 -6.48
C VAL A 81 -6.56 14.40 -7.18
N PRO A 82 -7.54 13.81 -7.91
CA PRO A 82 -8.66 14.57 -8.47
C PRO A 82 -9.49 15.26 -7.38
N LEU A 83 -9.66 14.64 -6.21
CA LEU A 83 -10.37 15.25 -5.08
C LEU A 83 -9.61 16.45 -4.49
N LEU A 84 -8.29 16.39 -4.40
CA LEU A 84 -7.47 17.53 -4.01
C LEU A 84 -7.58 18.66 -5.04
N ILE A 85 -7.56 18.34 -6.34
CA ILE A 85 -7.75 19.32 -7.41
C ILE A 85 -9.14 19.98 -7.29
N ILE A 86 -10.20 19.20 -7.08
CA ILE A 86 -11.57 19.72 -6.86
C ILE A 86 -11.63 20.63 -5.62
N ALA A 87 -10.99 20.25 -4.51
CA ALA A 87 -10.95 21.07 -3.30
C ALA A 87 -10.22 22.40 -3.52
N VAL A 88 -9.07 22.38 -4.22
CA VAL A 88 -8.33 23.60 -4.59
C VAL A 88 -9.12 24.47 -5.56
N LEU A 89 -9.79 23.88 -6.55
CA LEU A 89 -10.67 24.62 -7.46
C LEU A 89 -11.82 25.30 -6.71
N THR A 90 -12.41 24.61 -5.73
CA THR A 90 -13.46 25.19 -4.86
C THR A 90 -12.94 26.40 -4.09
N LEU A 91 -11.71 26.32 -3.55
CA LEU A 91 -11.06 27.44 -2.87
C LEU A 91 -10.90 28.64 -3.79
N VAL A 92 -10.34 28.42 -4.98
CA VAL A 92 -10.10 29.47 -5.97
C VAL A 92 -11.41 30.12 -6.39
N LEU A 93 -12.45 29.34 -6.68
CA LEU A 93 -13.76 29.85 -7.05
C LEU A 93 -14.40 30.67 -5.93
N SER A 94 -14.24 30.26 -4.67
CA SER A 94 -14.77 31.02 -3.53
C SER A 94 -14.07 32.36 -3.35
N ILE A 95 -12.76 32.43 -3.60
CA ILE A 95 -12.01 33.69 -3.57
C ILE A 95 -12.43 34.59 -4.73
N VAL A 96 -12.50 34.03 -5.94
CA VAL A 96 -12.90 34.75 -7.15
C VAL A 96 -14.33 35.28 -7.04
N SER A 97 -15.29 34.48 -6.54
CA SER A 97 -16.67 34.93 -6.36
C SER A 97 -16.75 36.11 -5.38
N THR A 98 -15.99 36.05 -4.29
CA THR A 98 -15.93 37.14 -3.29
C THR A 98 -15.37 38.43 -3.87
N LEU A 99 -14.31 38.33 -4.69
CA LEU A 99 -13.71 39.47 -5.39
C LEU A 99 -14.62 40.03 -6.49
N PHE A 100 -15.33 39.15 -7.22
CA PHE A 100 -16.23 39.57 -8.28
C PHE A 100 -17.47 40.26 -7.73
N GLU A 101 -18.03 39.80 -6.61
CA GLU A 101 -19.18 40.50 -6.00
C GLU A 101 -18.86 41.92 -5.54
N THR A 102 -17.61 42.19 -5.14
CA THR A 102 -17.17 43.54 -4.78
C THR A 102 -17.11 44.47 -6.00
N VAL A 103 -16.91 43.92 -7.21
CA VAL A 103 -16.63 44.69 -8.44
C VAL A 103 -17.82 44.68 -9.43
N PHE A 104 -18.60 43.60 -9.47
CA PHE A 104 -19.66 43.34 -10.44
C PHE A 104 -20.86 42.67 -9.74
N ARG A 105 -21.98 43.40 -9.63
CA ARG A 105 -23.27 42.83 -9.23
C ARG A 105 -24.10 42.55 -10.48
N GLY A 106 -24.17 41.29 -10.92
CA GLY A 106 -24.94 40.93 -12.13
C GLY A 106 -25.07 39.42 -12.39
N LEU A 107 -25.89 39.06 -13.38
CA LEU A 107 -26.22 37.67 -13.77
C LEU A 107 -25.00 36.77 -14.05
N LEU A 108 -23.84 37.34 -14.36
CA LEU A 108 -22.58 36.62 -14.63
C LEU A 108 -22.00 35.92 -13.39
N VAL A 109 -22.44 36.25 -12.17
CA VAL A 109 -21.95 35.63 -10.93
C VAL A 109 -22.66 34.29 -10.64
N ILE A 110 -23.86 34.07 -11.18
CA ILE A 110 -24.68 32.88 -10.92
C ILE A 110 -23.97 31.58 -11.39
N PRO A 111 -23.38 31.49 -12.60
CA PRO A 111 -22.66 30.30 -13.02
C PRO A 111 -21.48 29.93 -12.11
N LEU A 112 -20.79 30.93 -11.54
CA LEU A 112 -19.67 30.71 -10.62
C LEU A 112 -20.15 30.05 -9.31
N TYR A 113 -21.28 30.52 -8.76
CA TYR A 113 -21.88 29.92 -7.57
C TYR A 113 -22.39 28.50 -7.79
N VAL A 114 -23.00 28.23 -8.95
CA VAL A 114 -23.46 26.88 -9.31
C VAL A 114 -22.26 25.93 -9.42
N PHE A 115 -21.19 26.36 -10.09
CA PHE A 115 -19.98 25.53 -10.24
C PHE A 115 -19.30 25.26 -8.89
N LYS A 116 -19.25 26.27 -8.00
CA LYS A 116 -18.78 26.11 -6.61
C LYS A 116 -19.60 25.07 -5.84
N ALA A 117 -20.93 25.17 -5.87
CA ALA A 117 -21.82 24.24 -5.17
C ALA A 117 -21.68 22.79 -5.69
N MET A 118 -21.46 22.61 -6.99
CA MET A 118 -21.18 21.28 -7.57
C MET A 118 -19.89 20.67 -7.02
N CYS A 119 -18.82 21.46 -6.88
CA CYS A 119 -17.57 20.97 -6.29
C CYS A 119 -17.72 20.62 -4.80
N GLU A 120 -18.46 21.43 -4.03
CA GLU A 120 -18.78 21.17 -2.63
C GLU A 120 -19.58 19.87 -2.46
N LEU A 121 -20.58 19.62 -3.31
CA LEU A 121 -21.39 18.40 -3.29
C LEU A 121 -20.54 17.14 -3.51
N LEU A 122 -19.60 17.18 -4.47
CA LEU A 122 -18.70 16.06 -4.74
C LEU A 122 -17.80 15.73 -3.54
N LEU A 123 -17.36 16.75 -2.82
CA LEU A 123 -16.53 16.59 -1.61
C LEU A 123 -17.37 16.10 -0.42
N LEU A 124 -18.62 16.56 -0.31
CA LEU A 124 -19.55 16.16 0.76
C LEU A 124 -19.87 14.67 0.70
N ILE A 125 -20.04 14.08 -0.49
CA ILE A 125 -20.27 12.63 -0.66
C ILE A 125 -19.15 11.79 -0.01
N ARG A 126 -17.90 12.26 -0.08
CA ARG A 126 -16.72 11.52 0.42
C ARG A 126 -16.39 11.84 1.88
N TYR A 127 -16.61 13.08 2.31
CA TYR A 127 -16.16 13.62 3.60
C TYR A 127 -17.30 14.22 4.42
N TRP A 128 -18.52 13.65 4.32
CA TRP A 128 -19.72 14.16 4.99
C TRP A 128 -19.57 14.38 6.51
N TYR A 129 -18.77 13.54 7.19
CA TYR A 129 -18.50 13.67 8.62
C TYR A 129 -17.68 14.93 8.96
N ALA A 130 -16.73 15.31 8.11
CA ALA A 130 -15.95 16.53 8.29
C ALA A 130 -16.83 17.77 8.10
N TRP A 131 -17.77 17.72 7.14
CA TRP A 131 -18.77 18.75 6.92
C TRP A 131 -19.65 18.98 8.15
N ILE A 132 -20.14 17.90 8.78
CA ILE A 132 -20.91 18.02 10.02
C ILE A 132 -20.10 18.73 11.11
N GLY A 133 -18.83 18.35 11.29
CA GLY A 133 -17.94 18.98 12.28
C GLY A 133 -17.77 20.47 12.06
N VAL A 134 -17.53 20.89 10.80
CA VAL A 134 -17.39 22.31 10.45
C VAL A 134 -18.71 23.07 10.65
N THR A 135 -19.85 22.48 10.29
CA THR A 135 -21.18 23.09 10.52
C THR A 135 -21.45 23.32 12.00
N VAL A 136 -21.19 22.32 12.84
CA VAL A 136 -21.34 22.47 14.30
C VAL A 136 -20.43 23.58 14.83
N ALA A 137 -19.16 23.61 14.40
CA ALA A 137 -18.22 24.66 14.81
C ALA A 137 -18.69 26.06 14.42
N THR A 138 -19.17 26.26 13.18
CA THR A 138 -19.69 27.57 12.75
C THR A 138 -20.93 27.97 13.54
N VAL A 139 -21.88 27.06 13.76
CA VAL A 139 -23.09 27.35 14.54
C VAL A 139 -22.73 27.74 15.97
N VAL A 140 -21.78 27.07 16.60
CA VAL A 140 -21.27 27.44 17.93
C VAL A 140 -20.67 28.85 17.91
N VAL A 141 -19.84 29.18 16.92
CA VAL A 141 -19.26 30.53 16.78
C VAL A 141 -20.36 31.59 16.62
N MET A 142 -21.39 31.32 15.83
CA MET A 142 -22.53 32.24 15.67
C MET A 142 -23.25 32.49 16.99
N ILE A 143 -23.54 31.43 17.75
CA ILE A 143 -24.24 31.52 19.05
C ILE A 143 -23.38 32.29 20.07
N VAL A 144 -22.09 32.01 20.14
CA VAL A 144 -21.18 32.60 21.14
C VAL A 144 -20.91 34.07 20.87
N THR A 145 -20.74 34.45 19.59
CA THR A 145 -20.37 35.82 19.23
C THR A 145 -21.57 36.75 19.16
N ASN A 146 -22.77 36.23 18.86
CA ASN A 146 -24.06 36.94 18.79
C ASN A 146 -24.04 38.25 17.97
N SER A 147 -23.04 38.44 17.12
CA SER A 147 -22.72 39.69 16.41
C SER A 147 -22.31 39.48 14.96
N ILE A 148 -22.25 38.22 14.50
CA ILE A 148 -21.89 37.87 13.12
C ILE A 148 -23.18 37.72 12.31
N SER A 149 -23.23 38.36 11.14
CA SER A 149 -24.36 38.20 10.21
C SER A 149 -24.38 36.78 9.62
N VAL A 150 -25.55 36.32 9.19
CA VAL A 150 -25.72 34.99 8.56
C VAL A 150 -24.80 34.84 7.34
N GLU A 151 -24.64 35.89 6.55
CA GLU A 151 -23.78 35.92 5.37
C GLU A 151 -22.29 35.75 5.74
N SER A 152 -21.81 36.49 6.74
CA SER A 152 -20.43 36.34 7.23
C SER A 152 -20.19 34.94 7.81
N ALA A 153 -21.19 34.36 8.49
CA ALA A 153 -21.08 33.01 9.03
C ALA A 153 -20.99 31.93 7.93
N LEU A 154 -21.76 32.06 6.85
CA LEU A 154 -21.69 31.16 5.69
C LEU A 154 -20.32 31.24 5.00
N ASN A 155 -19.76 32.43 4.83
CA ASN A 155 -18.42 32.59 4.25
C ASN A 155 -17.33 31.95 5.11
N ILE A 156 -17.40 32.14 6.44
CA ILE A 156 -16.48 31.49 7.39
C ILE A 156 -16.63 29.97 7.33
N HIS A 157 -17.86 29.44 7.27
CA HIS A 157 -18.12 28.00 7.14
C HIS A 157 -17.50 27.42 5.88
N THR A 158 -17.76 28.03 4.71
CA THR A 158 -17.19 27.56 3.45
C THR A 158 -15.66 27.58 3.47
N PHE A 159 -15.06 28.65 3.99
CA PHE A 159 -13.61 28.74 4.09
C PHE A 159 -13.03 27.63 4.98
N LEU A 160 -13.59 27.43 6.18
CA LEU A 160 -13.16 26.37 7.10
C LEU A 160 -13.35 24.98 6.49
N ALA A 161 -14.47 24.74 5.80
CA ALA A 161 -14.75 23.46 5.15
C ALA A 161 -13.69 23.13 4.10
N ILE A 162 -13.33 24.10 3.25
CA ILE A 162 -12.31 23.91 2.21
C ILE A 162 -10.93 23.64 2.81
N VAL A 163 -10.53 24.38 3.86
CA VAL A 163 -9.25 24.16 4.55
C VAL A 163 -9.17 22.76 5.14
N VAL A 164 -10.22 22.30 5.83
CA VAL A 164 -10.30 20.96 6.42
C VAL A 164 -10.21 19.88 5.33
N LEU A 165 -10.91 20.06 4.20
CA LEU A 165 -10.90 19.11 3.09
C LEU A 165 -9.51 19.01 2.43
N ILE A 166 -8.83 20.14 2.21
CA ILE A 166 -7.46 20.15 1.71
C ILE A 166 -6.53 19.42 2.69
N ALA A 167 -6.62 19.71 3.98
CA ALA A 167 -5.81 19.06 5.01
C ALA A 167 -6.04 17.54 5.05
N MET A 168 -7.29 17.08 4.94
CA MET A 168 -7.63 15.66 4.89
C MET A 168 -7.09 14.98 3.63
N CYS A 169 -7.22 15.61 2.46
CA CYS A 169 -6.64 15.10 1.22
C CYS A 169 -5.11 14.98 1.31
N ILE A 170 -4.44 15.99 1.88
CA ILE A 170 -2.99 15.96 2.12
C ILE A 170 -2.63 14.83 3.09
N ALA A 171 -3.34 14.71 4.21
CA ALA A 171 -3.11 13.64 5.19
C ALA A 171 -3.29 12.25 4.59
N GLU A 172 -4.28 12.08 3.69
CA GLU A 172 -4.49 10.83 2.96
C GLU A 172 -3.32 10.53 2.01
N ILE A 173 -2.82 11.53 1.28
CA ILE A 173 -1.65 11.39 0.40
C ILE A 173 -0.40 11.00 1.20
N ILE A 174 -0.14 11.68 2.33
CA ILE A 174 1.01 11.40 3.20
C ILE A 174 0.92 9.98 3.77
N ARG A 175 -0.24 9.60 4.34
CA ARG A 175 -0.46 8.26 4.89
C ARG A 175 -0.23 7.18 3.83
N ARG A 176 -0.72 7.40 2.60
CA ARG A 176 -0.50 6.47 1.48
C ARG A 176 0.97 6.37 1.10
N LYS A 177 1.69 7.48 1.03
CA LYS A 177 3.13 7.48 0.71
C LYS A 177 3.89 6.63 1.74
N HIS A 178 3.58 6.81 3.02
CA HIS A 178 4.23 6.05 4.09
C HIS A 178 3.91 4.54 4.02
N VAL A 179 2.64 4.18 3.79
CA VAL A 179 2.21 2.78 3.62
C VAL A 179 2.88 2.13 2.39
N VAL A 180 3.03 2.85 1.29
CA VAL A 180 3.72 2.36 0.09
C VAL A 180 5.21 2.14 0.34
N GLU A 181 5.82 2.97 1.18
CA GLU A 181 7.24 2.87 1.55
C GLU A 181 7.49 1.66 2.49
N GLU A 182 6.52 1.33 3.35
CA GLU A 182 6.56 0.14 4.21
C GLU A 182 6.24 -1.18 3.49
N LEU A 183 5.31 -1.20 2.53
CA LEU A 183 4.84 -2.42 1.84
C LEU A 183 5.73 -2.86 0.66
N ARG A 184 7.04 -2.65 0.77
CA ARG A 184 8.00 -3.05 -0.26
C ARG A 184 8.55 -4.44 0.04
N VAL A 185 8.54 -5.32 -0.96
CA VAL A 185 9.34 -6.55 -0.90
C VAL A 185 10.81 -6.15 -0.74
N ASP A 186 11.43 -6.54 0.37
CA ASP A 186 12.87 -6.39 0.57
C ASP A 186 13.57 -7.42 -0.31
N LEU A 187 14.03 -6.98 -1.49
CA LEU A 187 14.60 -7.82 -2.52
C LEU A 187 16.11 -7.62 -2.60
N ARG A 188 16.86 -8.69 -2.30
CA ARG A 188 18.29 -8.79 -2.57
C ARG A 188 18.53 -9.71 -3.76
N VAL A 189 19.18 -9.16 -4.78
CA VAL A 189 19.59 -9.92 -5.96
C VAL A 189 21.10 -9.99 -5.98
N VAL A 190 21.65 -11.20 -5.88
CA VAL A 190 23.09 -11.42 -5.89
C VAL A 190 23.59 -11.72 -7.30
N PRO A 191 24.78 -11.24 -7.69
CA PRO A 191 25.32 -11.54 -9.00
C PRO A 191 25.62 -13.04 -9.12
N LYS A 192 25.55 -13.59 -10.34
CA LYS A 192 25.87 -15.00 -10.63
C LYS A 192 27.26 -15.43 -10.13
N SER A 193 28.22 -14.50 -10.04
CA SER A 193 29.58 -14.75 -9.51
C SER A 193 29.61 -15.05 -8.00
N LYS A 194 28.59 -14.61 -7.24
CA LYS A 194 28.41 -14.90 -5.81
C LYS A 194 27.16 -15.77 -5.62
N PHE A 195 27.16 -16.92 -6.27
CA PHE A 195 25.99 -17.79 -6.36
C PHE A 195 25.52 -18.28 -4.98
N VAL A 196 24.29 -17.95 -4.61
CA VAL A 196 23.64 -18.49 -3.39
C VAL A 196 22.72 -19.62 -3.78
N HIS A 197 23.08 -20.85 -3.40
CA HIS A 197 22.28 -22.06 -3.69
C HIS A 197 21.34 -22.46 -2.53
N SER A 198 21.08 -21.54 -1.60
CA SER A 198 20.22 -21.79 -0.43
C SER A 198 18.75 -21.83 -0.81
N LYS A 199 18.00 -22.74 -0.20
CA LYS A 199 16.54 -22.92 -0.40
C LYS A 199 15.91 -22.95 0.98
N ILE A 200 15.63 -21.76 1.46
CA ILE A 200 15.10 -21.50 2.79
C ILE A 200 13.83 -20.68 2.59
N LEU A 201 12.76 -21.13 3.22
CA LEU A 201 11.46 -20.48 3.21
C LEU A 201 10.95 -20.39 4.64
N ILE A 202 10.66 -19.20 5.12
CA ILE A 202 10.00 -18.97 6.41
C ILE A 202 8.66 -18.32 6.11
N VAL A 203 7.59 -18.92 6.61
CA VAL A 203 6.22 -18.40 6.49
C VAL A 203 5.63 -18.34 7.89
N ASP A 204 5.39 -17.13 8.38
CA ASP A 204 4.92 -16.87 9.73
C ASP A 204 5.77 -17.59 10.80
N ASP A 205 5.22 -18.63 11.41
CA ASP A 205 5.80 -19.43 12.49
C ASP A 205 6.24 -20.83 11.99
N ILE A 206 6.43 -20.99 10.67
CA ILE A 206 6.92 -22.23 10.04
C ILE A 206 8.18 -21.92 9.21
N GLY A 207 9.24 -22.69 9.44
CA GLY A 207 10.47 -22.66 8.67
C GLY A 207 10.61 -23.92 7.80
N ILE A 208 11.07 -23.77 6.57
CA ILE A 208 11.25 -24.85 5.61
C ILE A 208 12.64 -24.70 4.97
N ILE A 209 13.41 -25.77 4.99
CA ILE A 209 14.68 -25.86 4.25
C ILE A 209 14.69 -27.13 3.42
N GLY A 210 15.41 -27.16 2.31
CA GLY A 210 15.50 -28.37 1.51
C GLY A 210 16.09 -28.19 0.14
N SER A 211 15.68 -29.04 -0.78
CA SER A 211 16.13 -29.02 -2.18
C SER A 211 15.16 -28.30 -3.12
N ALA A 212 13.92 -28.02 -2.67
CA ALA A 212 12.88 -27.41 -3.49
C ALA A 212 13.16 -25.93 -3.80
N ASN A 213 13.23 -25.60 -5.08
CA ASN A 213 13.20 -24.20 -5.55
C ASN A 213 11.76 -23.68 -5.54
N LEU A 214 11.61 -22.36 -5.41
CA LEU A 214 10.31 -21.70 -5.54
C LEU A 214 9.91 -21.54 -7.01
N THR A 215 9.77 -22.67 -7.71
CA THR A 215 9.35 -22.77 -9.11
C THR A 215 8.32 -23.88 -9.26
N LYS A 216 7.49 -23.83 -10.31
CA LYS A 216 6.45 -24.84 -10.53
C LYS A 216 7.03 -26.25 -10.64
N ALA A 217 8.17 -26.39 -11.32
CA ALA A 217 8.89 -27.66 -11.40
C ALA A 217 9.38 -28.14 -10.01
N GLY A 218 9.99 -27.25 -9.22
CA GLY A 218 10.45 -27.57 -7.87
C GLY A 218 9.31 -28.00 -6.94
N LEU A 219 8.18 -27.29 -6.99
CA LEU A 219 7.07 -27.58 -6.09
C LEU A 219 6.20 -28.78 -6.53
N TRP A 220 6.01 -29.01 -7.83
CA TRP A 220 4.98 -29.94 -8.34
C TRP A 220 5.48 -31.09 -9.22
N HIS A 221 6.73 -31.08 -9.68
CA HIS A 221 7.18 -32.08 -10.68
C HIS A 221 8.40 -32.86 -10.22
N ASN A 222 9.36 -32.17 -9.61
CA ASN A 222 10.57 -32.76 -9.09
C ASN A 222 10.30 -33.58 -7.82
N ILE A 223 11.13 -34.60 -7.59
CA ILE A 223 11.22 -35.22 -6.28
C ILE A 223 12.13 -34.33 -5.44
N GLU A 224 11.55 -33.67 -4.46
CA GLU A 224 12.29 -32.80 -3.55
C GLU A 224 12.23 -33.35 -2.14
N THR A 225 13.24 -33.02 -1.33
CA THR A 225 13.23 -33.25 0.10
C THR A 225 13.19 -31.91 0.82
N ILE A 226 12.21 -31.75 1.71
CA ILE A 226 12.06 -30.58 2.56
C ILE A 226 11.98 -31.02 4.03
N ALA A 227 12.55 -30.21 4.89
CA ALA A 227 12.45 -30.32 6.33
C ALA A 227 11.66 -29.12 6.85
N ILE A 228 10.62 -29.38 7.63
CA ILE A 228 9.64 -28.41 8.13
C ILE A 228 9.86 -28.28 9.64
N PHE A 229 10.04 -27.04 10.07
CA PHE A 229 10.36 -26.63 11.44
C PHE A 229 9.23 -25.74 11.95
N SER A 230 8.80 -25.94 13.19
CA SER A 230 7.77 -25.15 13.85
C SER A 230 8.07 -25.05 15.35
N GLY A 231 7.30 -24.23 16.06
CA GLY A 231 7.52 -23.98 17.49
C GLY A 231 8.89 -23.35 17.73
N GLU A 232 9.63 -23.84 18.73
CA GLU A 232 10.95 -23.29 19.06
C GLU A 232 12.04 -23.58 18.01
N GLU A 233 11.87 -24.64 17.21
CA GLU A 233 12.88 -25.08 16.26
C GLU A 233 13.00 -24.14 15.04
N ILE A 234 12.00 -23.29 14.79
CA ILE A 234 12.04 -22.30 13.70
C ILE A 234 13.22 -21.33 13.85
N LYS A 235 13.65 -21.03 15.09
CA LYS A 235 14.76 -20.10 15.36
C LYS A 235 16.04 -20.51 14.63
N LYS A 236 16.29 -21.81 14.50
CA LYS A 236 17.44 -22.34 13.74
C LYS A 236 17.35 -22.01 12.25
N VAL A 237 16.14 -22.02 11.69
CA VAL A 237 15.89 -21.67 10.28
C VAL A 237 16.01 -20.16 10.09
N GLU A 238 15.53 -19.35 11.02
CA GLU A 238 15.70 -17.89 11.02
C GLU A 238 17.18 -17.50 11.07
N GLU A 239 17.96 -18.14 11.94
CA GLU A 239 19.41 -17.95 12.02
C GLU A 239 20.09 -18.33 10.70
N ALA A 240 19.75 -19.48 10.10
CA ALA A 240 20.26 -19.90 8.81
C ALA A 240 19.93 -18.88 7.70
N PHE A 241 18.68 -18.40 7.65
CA PHE A 241 18.28 -17.35 6.71
C PHE A 241 19.09 -16.07 6.91
N ASN A 242 19.21 -15.61 8.16
CA ASN A 242 19.94 -14.39 8.50
C ASN A 242 21.44 -14.47 8.15
N ASN A 243 22.05 -15.64 8.31
CA ASN A 243 23.45 -15.85 7.93
C ASN A 243 23.64 -15.70 6.41
N VAL A 244 22.76 -16.31 5.61
CA VAL A 244 22.80 -16.15 4.14
C VAL A 244 22.48 -14.72 3.74
N TRP A 245 21.52 -14.08 4.41
CA TRP A 245 21.10 -12.72 4.14
C TRP A 245 22.22 -11.69 4.38
N LYS A 246 23.01 -11.87 5.44
CA LYS A 246 24.15 -10.98 5.79
C LYS A 246 25.41 -11.25 4.97
N ALA A 247 25.55 -12.43 4.39
CA ALA A 247 26.74 -12.83 3.64
C ALA A 247 26.83 -12.19 2.23
N VAL A 248 25.81 -11.44 1.81
CA VAL A 248 25.67 -10.90 0.45
C VAL A 248 25.63 -9.40 0.39
#